data_AF-A0A954NAS6-F1
#
_entry.id   AF-A0A954NAS6-F1
#
_cell.length_a   1.000
_cell.length_b   1.000
_cell.length_c   1.000
_cell.angle_alpha   90.00
_cell.angle_beta   90.00
_cell.angle_gamma   90.00
#
_symmetry.space_group_name_H-M   'P 1'
#
loop_
_entity.id
_entity.type
_entity.pdbx_description
1 polymer ?
#
loop_
_entity_poly.entity_id
_entity_poly.type
_entity_poly.pdbx_seq_one_letter_code
_entity_poly.pdbx_strand_id
1 'polypeptide(L)'
;MSIKHLMPWVLVAGISLLGPLTAKGQDLFDPFAPAESEAHALDVFTMHGSPNQGLFFSYGGLYWSISAPNAALVGQPGGASVADGTLTRIETSTQNNRFMEAEFTDGHRFEIGVMKGSKGWIWSSFQLDAQNQLHEKFGSAGNTDVLFDDPPQGALGIGLLDGFTDVLTQGPPGTILPNVPDGYDDDRNGNGIFGRSGQDTDADGVPDAIAPTDYDDLVRMPVRFSYFSARNQTKVWGTELMRIFRTKQFHHGGYFDIMLGVRYMRFDDDFLVQGWGGHRADTVAGQIPDGDLLIDSITNAYWDTDAENNIVGPQIAIRWAKEVSRLTLSSEARFCAGVNFQSIQQNGSFASDIIPGAANYPLFMAATNFRHNYHTEEFSPIIELRFQASYDLTKCISVRGGWTGMYTEGIARASDMIEYTLPNMGININNNTQDVWVQGLNLAIEWNR
;
A
#
# COMPACT_ATOMS: atom_id res chain seq x y z
N MET A 1 3.90 -18.06 1.93
CA MET A 1 5.25 -17.48 2.12
C MET A 1 5.96 -18.21 3.26
N SER A 2 7.27 -18.43 3.19
CA SER A 2 8.00 -19.32 4.11
C SER A 2 8.54 -18.56 5.34
N ILE A 3 8.29 -19.07 6.56
CA ILE A 3 8.80 -18.64 7.90
C ILE A 3 10.31 -18.28 7.94
N LYS A 4 11.08 -18.60 6.90
CA LYS A 4 12.53 -18.40 6.78
C LYS A 4 13.00 -16.93 6.71
N HIS A 5 12.13 -15.93 6.55
CA HIS A 5 12.56 -14.52 6.52
C HIS A 5 12.29 -13.74 7.81
N LEU A 6 11.43 -14.25 8.71
CA LEU A 6 11.09 -13.58 9.97
C LEU A 6 12.14 -13.75 11.09
N MET A 7 12.97 -14.80 10.99
CA MET A 7 13.77 -15.28 12.12
C MET A 7 15.06 -14.50 12.45
N PRO A 8 15.82 -13.88 11.52
CA PRO A 8 17.10 -13.28 11.90
C PRO A 8 16.97 -12.02 12.75
N TRP A 9 16.00 -11.14 12.47
CA TRP A 9 15.93 -9.82 13.11
C TRP A 9 15.20 -9.81 14.45
N VAL A 10 14.11 -10.58 14.59
CA VAL A 10 13.33 -10.66 15.84
C VAL A 10 14.11 -11.39 16.94
N LEU A 11 14.90 -12.42 16.60
CA LEU A 11 15.77 -13.11 17.57
C LEU A 11 16.95 -12.23 18.01
N VAL A 12 17.54 -11.45 17.11
CA VAL A 12 18.70 -10.59 17.44
C VAL A 12 18.29 -9.41 18.33
N ALA A 13 17.13 -8.79 18.11
CA ALA A 13 16.60 -7.75 19.00
C ALA A 13 16.19 -8.30 20.38
N GLY A 14 15.62 -9.51 20.42
CA GLY A 14 15.24 -10.18 21.68
C GLY A 14 16.43 -10.67 22.53
N ILE A 15 17.53 -11.09 21.90
CA ILE A 15 18.70 -11.66 22.60
C ILE A 15 19.74 -10.58 22.97
N SER A 16 19.88 -9.51 22.21
CA SER A 16 20.86 -8.44 22.51
C SER A 16 20.48 -7.57 23.72
N LEU A 17 19.21 -7.51 24.11
CA LEU A 17 18.74 -6.85 25.34
C LEU A 17 18.79 -7.75 26.59
N LEU A 18 19.12 -9.03 26.43
CA LEU A 18 19.37 -9.99 27.51
C LEU A 18 20.88 -10.19 27.77
N GLY A 19 21.70 -9.15 27.49
CA GLY A 19 23.10 -9.13 27.87
C GLY A 19 23.28 -9.52 29.35
N PRO A 20 24.33 -10.29 29.70
CA PRO A 20 24.42 -10.91 31.01
C PRO A 20 24.61 -9.85 32.09
N LEU A 21 23.56 -9.64 32.89
CA LEU A 21 23.71 -9.13 34.26
C LEU A 21 24.44 -10.21 35.06
N THR A 22 25.77 -10.15 35.04
CA THR A 22 26.64 -10.94 35.91
C THR A 22 26.50 -10.47 37.36
N ALA A 23 25.47 -10.95 38.04
CA ALA A 23 25.46 -10.99 39.50
C ALA A 23 26.15 -12.29 39.93
N LYS A 24 27.44 -12.21 40.27
CA LYS A 24 28.11 -13.24 41.07
C LYS A 24 27.49 -13.22 42.47
N GLY A 25 26.88 -14.33 42.83
CA GLY A 25 26.34 -14.60 44.16
C GLY A 25 25.63 -15.94 44.13
N GLN A 26 26.41 -17.01 44.26
CA GLN A 26 25.89 -18.33 44.57
C GLN A 26 25.16 -18.26 45.89
N ASP A 27 23.92 -18.74 45.95
CA ASP A 27 23.46 -19.50 47.11
C ASP A 27 22.42 -20.54 46.67
N LEU A 28 22.61 -21.73 47.25
CA LEU A 28 21.95 -22.99 46.95
C LEU A 28 20.43 -22.92 47.12
N PHE A 29 19.74 -23.61 46.23
CA PHE A 29 18.34 -23.97 46.33
C PHE A 29 18.14 -24.93 47.52
N ASP A 30 17.42 -24.51 48.56
CA ASP A 30 16.97 -25.38 49.66
C ASP A 30 15.48 -25.71 49.46
N PRO A 31 15.13 -26.92 49.00
CA PRO A 31 13.75 -27.30 48.72
C PRO A 31 12.91 -27.63 49.98
N PHE A 32 13.40 -27.34 51.19
CA PHE A 32 12.73 -27.69 52.45
C PHE A 32 12.65 -26.58 53.51
N ALA A 33 12.57 -25.30 53.11
CA ALA A 33 12.20 -24.25 54.06
C ALA A 33 10.70 -24.41 54.48
N PRO A 34 10.39 -24.39 55.80
CA PRO A 34 9.04 -24.63 56.29
C PRO A 34 8.07 -23.51 55.90
N ALA A 35 6.79 -23.89 55.80
CA ALA A 35 5.68 -22.96 55.57
C ALA A 35 5.58 -21.96 56.73
N GLU A 36 6.13 -20.75 56.53
CA GLU A 36 5.87 -19.65 57.45
C GLU A 36 4.47 -19.07 57.21
N SER A 37 3.71 -19.19 58.29
CA SER A 37 2.34 -18.74 58.49
C SER A 37 2.18 -17.24 58.33
N GLU A 38 1.01 -16.88 57.82
CA GLU A 38 0.37 -15.57 57.84
C GLU A 38 0.79 -14.68 59.02
N ALA A 39 1.59 -13.67 58.72
CA ALA A 39 1.70 -12.46 59.51
C ALA A 39 1.40 -11.27 58.60
N HIS A 40 0.11 -10.95 58.50
CA HIS A 40 -0.39 -9.63 58.11
C HIS A 40 0.07 -8.60 59.15
N ALA A 41 1.35 -8.21 59.09
CA ALA A 41 1.90 -7.11 59.86
C ALA A 41 1.89 -5.85 58.98
N LEU A 42 0.90 -5.02 59.26
CA LEU A 42 0.84 -3.56 59.15
C LEU A 42 2.15 -2.85 58.72
N ASP A 43 2.51 -2.94 57.44
CA ASP A 43 3.65 -2.21 56.87
C ASP A 43 3.17 -0.85 56.34
N VAL A 44 3.02 0.11 57.26
CA VAL A 44 2.53 1.47 56.98
C VAL A 44 3.66 2.37 56.43
N PHE A 45 4.88 1.86 56.25
CA PHE A 45 6.02 2.65 55.79
C PHE A 45 6.84 2.07 54.63
N THR A 46 6.48 0.93 54.04
CA THR A 46 6.93 0.58 52.69
C THR A 46 5.99 1.21 51.66
N MET A 47 6.14 2.52 51.44
CA MET A 47 5.51 3.27 50.34
C MET A 47 6.11 2.88 48.97
N HIS A 48 6.23 1.59 48.69
CA HIS A 48 6.40 1.06 47.34
C HIS A 48 5.08 0.40 46.99
N GLY A 49 4.31 1.11 46.16
CA GLY A 49 2.93 0.76 45.85
C GLY A 49 2.85 -0.69 45.39
N SER A 50 1.90 -1.44 45.94
CA SER A 50 1.52 -2.72 45.35
C SER A 50 1.25 -2.52 43.85
N PRO A 51 1.66 -3.45 42.98
CA PRO A 51 1.49 -3.36 41.53
C PRO A 51 0.08 -2.90 41.17
N ASN A 52 -0.08 -1.84 40.35
CA ASN A 52 -1.35 -1.16 39.99
C ASN A 52 -2.59 -1.99 40.36
N GLN A 53 -3.11 -1.79 41.58
CA GLN A 53 -4.41 -2.31 41.99
C GLN A 53 -5.44 -1.19 41.84
N GLY A 54 -6.70 -1.57 41.63
CA GLY A 54 -7.76 -0.60 41.40
C GLY A 54 -7.93 -0.26 39.93
N LEU A 55 -8.49 0.92 39.67
CA LEU A 55 -8.80 1.42 38.34
C LEU A 55 -7.59 2.19 37.81
N PHE A 56 -7.20 1.91 36.57
CA PHE A 56 -6.18 2.69 35.89
C PHE A 56 -6.70 3.18 34.54
N PHE A 57 -6.15 4.32 34.14
CA PHE A 57 -6.45 4.99 32.89
C PHE A 57 -5.14 5.52 32.29
N SER A 58 -4.91 5.32 30.99
CA SER A 58 -3.78 5.91 30.29
C SER A 58 -4.22 6.56 28.98
N TYR A 59 -3.59 7.68 28.68
CA TYR A 59 -3.68 8.35 27.38
C TYR A 59 -2.27 8.65 26.88
N GLY A 60 -2.00 8.33 25.62
CA GLY A 60 -0.69 8.57 25.04
C GLY A 60 -0.72 8.97 23.58
N GLY A 61 0.29 9.74 23.20
CA GLY A 61 0.63 10.00 21.81
C GLY A 61 1.47 8.87 21.23
N LEU A 62 1.28 8.62 19.95
CA LEU A 62 2.00 7.65 19.14
C LEU A 62 2.76 8.41 18.05
N TYR A 63 3.98 7.98 17.74
CA TYR A 63 4.72 8.45 16.58
C TYR A 63 5.29 7.22 15.87
N TRP A 64 4.53 6.70 14.91
CA TRP A 64 4.71 5.37 14.33
C TRP A 64 4.90 5.45 12.82
N SER A 65 5.76 4.60 12.27
CA SER A 65 5.86 4.36 10.83
C SER A 65 5.20 3.06 10.42
N ILE A 66 4.67 3.04 9.20
CA ILE A 66 4.08 1.87 8.55
C ILE A 66 4.97 1.53 7.36
N SER A 67 5.28 0.25 7.16
CA SER A 67 6.09 -0.18 6.02
C SER A 67 5.41 0.12 4.69
N ALA A 68 6.20 0.57 3.72
CA ALA A 68 5.81 0.71 2.34
C ALA A 68 5.23 -0.61 1.79
N PRO A 69 4.29 -0.58 0.83
CA PRO A 69 3.85 -1.77 0.12
C PRO A 69 4.97 -2.33 -0.76
N ASN A 70 4.78 -3.55 -1.26
CA ASN A 70 5.69 -4.12 -2.25
C ASN A 70 5.78 -3.23 -3.50
N ALA A 71 6.98 -3.17 -4.08
CA ALA A 71 7.22 -2.40 -5.28
C ALA A 71 6.47 -3.01 -6.48
N ALA A 72 5.49 -2.28 -7.02
CA ALA A 72 4.68 -2.64 -8.17
C ALA A 72 4.76 -1.54 -9.24
N LEU A 73 4.72 -1.94 -10.52
CA LEU A 73 4.61 -1.00 -11.64
C LEU A 73 3.20 -0.42 -11.69
N VAL A 74 3.10 0.82 -12.18
CA VAL A 74 1.82 1.36 -12.63
C VAL A 74 1.70 1.02 -14.11
N GLY A 75 0.96 -0.04 -14.41
CA GLY A 75 0.87 -0.69 -15.72
C GLY A 75 1.41 -2.12 -15.69
N GLN A 76 1.29 -2.81 -16.82
CA GLN A 76 1.84 -4.15 -17.00
C GLN A 76 3.38 -4.13 -17.05
N PRO A 77 4.05 -5.19 -16.57
CA PRO A 77 5.47 -5.40 -16.82
C PRO A 77 5.73 -5.79 -18.28
N GLY A 78 6.96 -5.54 -18.75
CA GLY A 78 7.40 -5.89 -20.10
C GLY A 78 7.40 -4.70 -21.04
N GLY A 79 7.19 -4.96 -22.33
CA GLY A 79 7.05 -3.92 -23.33
C GLY A 79 6.26 -4.35 -24.55
N ALA A 80 5.61 -3.39 -25.20
CA ALA A 80 4.85 -3.59 -26.43
C ALA A 80 5.39 -2.69 -27.54
N SER A 81 5.40 -3.20 -28.77
CA SER A 81 5.71 -2.38 -29.94
C SER A 81 4.52 -1.46 -30.21
N VAL A 82 4.76 -0.15 -30.27
CA VAL A 82 3.73 0.88 -30.50
C VAL A 82 4.18 1.84 -31.58
N ALA A 83 3.22 2.43 -32.28
CA ALA A 83 3.48 3.49 -33.24
C ALA A 83 3.55 4.86 -32.56
N ASP A 84 4.58 5.63 -32.88
CA ASP A 84 4.84 6.97 -32.34
C ASP A 84 5.16 7.89 -33.50
N GLY A 85 4.11 8.37 -34.16
CA GLY A 85 4.21 8.97 -35.49
C GLY A 85 4.71 7.95 -36.53
N THR A 86 5.74 8.36 -37.29
CA THR A 86 6.43 7.52 -38.29
C THR A 86 7.36 6.47 -37.66
N LEU A 87 7.65 6.56 -36.36
CA LEU A 87 8.54 5.65 -35.67
C LEU A 87 7.76 4.52 -35.00
N THR A 88 8.41 3.37 -34.89
CA THR A 88 7.98 2.29 -34.00
C THR A 88 8.91 2.26 -32.80
N ARG A 89 8.36 2.23 -31.59
CA ARG A 89 9.14 2.11 -30.35
C ARG A 89 8.58 1.01 -29.45
N ILE A 90 9.38 0.59 -28.48
CA ILE A 90 8.91 -0.29 -27.40
C ILE A 90 8.40 0.59 -26.26
N GLU A 91 7.11 0.54 -25.99
CA GLU A 91 6.48 1.15 -24.82
C GLU A 91 6.66 0.26 -23.59
N THR A 92 7.01 0.88 -22.46
CA THR A 92 7.15 0.21 -21.17
C THR A 92 6.56 1.10 -20.08
N SER A 93 5.98 0.50 -19.04
CA SER A 93 5.49 1.26 -17.88
C SER A 93 6.63 2.01 -17.18
N THR A 94 6.54 3.33 -17.15
CA THR A 94 7.62 4.21 -16.64
C THR A 94 7.45 4.59 -15.18
N GLN A 95 6.26 4.36 -14.60
CA GLN A 95 5.97 4.66 -13.20
C GLN A 95 5.81 3.39 -12.38
N ASN A 96 6.06 3.55 -11.09
CA ASN A 96 5.89 2.52 -10.09
C ASN A 96 5.45 3.18 -8.79
N ASN A 97 5.14 2.33 -7.82
CA ASN A 97 4.59 2.72 -6.55
C ASN A 97 5.69 3.00 -5.49
N ARG A 98 6.99 3.07 -5.87
CA ARG A 98 8.13 3.24 -4.94
C ARG A 98 8.26 4.62 -4.32
N PHE A 99 7.45 5.59 -4.77
CA PHE A 99 7.32 6.86 -4.07
C PHE A 99 6.69 6.67 -2.68
N MET A 100 6.03 5.54 -2.45
CA MET A 100 5.53 5.16 -1.13
C MET A 100 6.68 4.68 -0.25
N GLU A 101 7.00 5.48 0.77
CA GLU A 101 8.02 5.20 1.75
C GLU A 101 7.41 4.95 3.13
N ALA A 102 8.23 4.44 4.05
CA ALA A 102 7.83 4.31 5.45
C ALA A 102 7.95 5.67 6.15
N GLU A 103 6.87 6.45 6.13
CA GLU A 103 6.81 7.73 6.83
C GLU A 103 6.35 7.53 8.28
N PHE A 104 6.75 8.43 9.18
CA PHE A 104 6.18 8.46 10.53
C PHE A 104 4.91 9.31 10.52
N THR A 105 3.89 8.83 11.23
CA THR A 105 2.63 9.53 11.46
C THR A 105 2.34 9.58 12.94
N ASP A 106 1.65 10.63 13.36
CA ASP A 106 1.17 10.77 14.72
C ASP A 106 -0.03 9.85 14.96
N GLY A 107 -0.41 9.74 16.22
CA GLY A 107 -1.59 8.99 16.62
C GLY A 107 -1.83 9.07 18.11
N HIS A 108 -2.84 8.37 18.55
CA HIS A 108 -3.22 8.34 19.96
C HIS A 108 -3.60 6.94 20.41
N ARG A 109 -3.38 6.68 21.69
CA ARG A 109 -3.77 5.45 22.38
C ARG A 109 -4.51 5.78 23.66
N PHE A 110 -5.58 5.04 23.89
CA PHE A 110 -6.37 5.05 25.11
C PHE A 110 -6.29 3.66 25.74
N GLU A 111 -6.01 3.58 27.05
CA GLU A 111 -6.13 2.33 27.81
C GLU A 111 -6.93 2.58 29.09
N ILE A 112 -7.82 1.64 29.42
CA ILE A 112 -8.48 1.60 30.72
C ILE A 112 -8.40 0.18 31.24
N GLY A 113 -8.24 0.03 32.55
CA GLY A 113 -8.29 -1.29 33.13
C GLY A 113 -8.53 -1.27 34.62
N VAL A 114 -8.76 -2.47 35.13
CA VAL A 114 -8.99 -2.70 36.55
C VAL A 114 -8.24 -3.95 37.00
N MET A 115 -7.55 -3.85 38.13
CA MET A 115 -6.84 -4.96 38.75
C MET A 115 -7.36 -5.19 40.17
N LYS A 116 -7.71 -6.44 40.49
CA LYS A 116 -8.09 -6.87 41.84
C LYS A 116 -7.27 -8.10 42.23
N GLY A 117 -6.31 -7.91 43.12
CA GLY A 117 -5.34 -8.95 43.46
C GLY A 117 -4.51 -9.37 42.24
N SER A 118 -4.53 -10.67 41.91
CA SER A 118 -3.78 -11.23 40.78
C SER A 118 -4.55 -11.27 39.45
N LYS A 119 -5.74 -10.67 39.37
CA LYS A 119 -6.59 -10.74 38.18
C LYS A 119 -7.12 -9.37 37.79
N GLY A 120 -7.20 -9.11 36.49
CA GLY A 120 -7.75 -7.84 36.00
C GLY A 120 -8.26 -7.90 34.58
N TRP A 121 -8.70 -6.75 34.10
CA TRP A 121 -9.11 -6.51 32.71
C TRP A 121 -8.42 -5.26 32.20
N ILE A 122 -8.08 -5.24 30.93
CA ILE A 122 -7.63 -4.05 30.21
C ILE A 122 -8.35 -3.98 28.87
N TRP A 123 -8.89 -2.81 28.57
CA TRP A 123 -9.30 -2.40 27.23
C TRP A 123 -8.31 -1.38 26.71
N SER A 124 -7.94 -1.51 25.45
CA SER A 124 -6.97 -0.64 24.78
C SER A 124 -7.46 -0.37 23.36
N SER A 125 -7.32 0.87 22.93
CA SER A 125 -7.58 1.27 21.55
C SER A 125 -6.54 2.26 21.09
N PHE A 126 -6.14 2.16 19.82
CA PHE A 126 -5.23 3.09 19.20
C PHE A 126 -5.71 3.45 17.80
N GLN A 127 -5.33 4.63 17.35
CA GLN A 127 -5.55 5.11 16.00
C GLN A 127 -4.34 5.95 15.58
N LEU A 128 -3.84 5.69 14.36
CA LEU A 128 -2.86 6.53 13.71
C LEU A 128 -3.56 7.53 12.79
N ASP A 129 -2.95 8.69 12.62
CA ASP A 129 -3.32 9.63 11.57
C ASP A 129 -2.97 9.05 10.20
N ALA A 130 -3.74 9.41 9.18
CA ALA A 130 -3.59 8.86 7.85
C ALA A 130 -2.24 9.26 7.23
N GLN A 131 -1.52 8.27 6.68
CA GLN A 131 -0.31 8.52 5.89
C GLN A 131 -0.70 8.84 4.47
N ASN A 132 -0.49 10.09 4.03
CA ASN A 132 -0.83 10.54 2.69
C ASN A 132 0.46 10.81 1.91
N GLN A 133 0.69 10.05 0.85
CA GLN A 133 1.85 10.22 -0.02
C GLN A 133 1.36 10.50 -1.44
N LEU A 134 1.94 11.52 -2.06
CA LEU A 134 1.54 12.00 -3.38
C LEU A 134 2.77 12.07 -4.28
N HIS A 135 2.63 11.53 -5.48
CA HIS A 135 3.63 11.60 -6.54
C HIS A 135 3.00 12.20 -7.79
N GLU A 136 3.58 13.29 -8.28
CA GLU A 136 3.08 13.99 -9.46
C GLU A 136 4.21 14.22 -10.46
N LYS A 137 3.88 14.09 -11.74
CA LYS A 137 4.76 14.44 -12.87
C LYS A 137 4.02 15.33 -13.84
N PHE A 138 4.62 16.49 -14.15
CA PHE A 138 4.04 17.52 -15.02
C PHE A 138 4.97 17.85 -16.20
N GLY A 139 4.38 18.07 -17.37
CA GLY A 139 5.01 18.75 -18.52
C GLY A 139 5.74 17.84 -19.51
N SER A 140 6.31 18.44 -20.56
CA SER A 140 6.93 17.74 -21.71
C SER A 140 8.18 16.92 -21.35
N ALA A 141 8.83 17.20 -20.22
CA ALA A 141 9.93 16.39 -19.69
C ALA A 141 9.45 15.18 -18.85
N GLY A 142 8.13 14.99 -18.70
CA GLY A 142 7.51 14.08 -17.72
C GLY A 142 6.46 13.12 -18.29
N ASN A 143 6.43 12.91 -19.62
CA ASN A 143 5.53 11.94 -20.24
C ASN A 143 5.63 10.59 -19.52
N THR A 144 4.46 10.08 -19.14
CA THR A 144 4.33 8.82 -18.41
C THR A 144 3.66 7.81 -19.31
N ASP A 145 4.47 6.87 -19.81
CA ASP A 145 3.97 5.71 -20.53
C ASP A 145 3.48 4.67 -19.51
N VAL A 146 2.28 4.13 -19.74
CA VAL A 146 1.64 3.08 -18.92
C VAL A 146 1.23 1.95 -19.85
N LEU A 147 1.87 0.79 -19.70
CA LEU A 147 1.53 -0.35 -20.53
C LEU A 147 0.24 -1.00 -20.01
N PHE A 148 -0.70 -1.27 -20.90
CA PHE A 148 -1.88 -2.09 -20.62
C PHE A 148 -1.78 -3.44 -21.32
N ASP A 149 -2.37 -4.48 -20.75
CA ASP A 149 -2.64 -5.71 -21.47
C ASP A 149 -3.87 -5.47 -22.35
N ASP A 150 -3.71 -5.70 -23.65
CA ASP A 150 -4.73 -5.42 -24.66
C ASP A 150 -4.97 -6.70 -25.47
N PRO A 151 -5.72 -7.66 -24.91
CA PRO A 151 -5.93 -8.93 -25.58
C PRO A 151 -6.73 -8.72 -26.87
N PRO A 152 -6.37 -9.44 -27.96
CA PRO A 152 -7.10 -9.43 -29.23
C PRO A 152 -8.61 -9.60 -29.06
N GLN A 153 -9.40 -8.73 -29.69
CA GLN A 153 -10.85 -8.75 -29.65
C GLN A 153 -11.45 -9.29 -30.96
N GLY A 154 -12.55 -10.05 -30.83
CA GLY A 154 -13.35 -10.50 -31.96
C GLY A 154 -12.65 -11.47 -32.93
N ALA A 155 -13.28 -11.69 -34.08
CA ALA A 155 -12.81 -12.66 -35.08
C ALA A 155 -11.56 -12.18 -35.86
N LEU A 156 -11.31 -10.87 -35.88
CA LEU A 156 -10.16 -10.28 -36.55
C LEU A 156 -8.91 -10.26 -35.66
N GLY A 157 -9.05 -10.50 -34.35
CA GLY A 157 -7.91 -10.51 -33.43
C GLY A 157 -7.25 -9.14 -33.26
N ILE A 158 -8.04 -8.07 -33.36
CA ILE A 158 -7.57 -6.67 -33.25
C ILE A 158 -7.71 -6.22 -31.79
N GLY A 159 -6.65 -5.64 -31.22
CA GLY A 159 -6.67 -5.05 -29.88
C GLY A 159 -7.52 -3.77 -29.80
N LEU A 160 -7.87 -3.34 -28.60
CA LEU A 160 -8.62 -2.10 -28.41
C LEU A 160 -7.77 -0.87 -28.69
N LEU A 161 -6.46 -0.95 -28.46
CA LEU A 161 -5.49 0.12 -28.70
C LEU A 161 -4.98 0.14 -30.14
N ASP A 162 -5.37 -0.82 -30.98
CA ASP A 162 -4.97 -0.85 -32.38
C ASP A 162 -5.77 0.19 -33.19
N GLY A 163 -5.07 0.94 -34.03
CA GLY A 163 -5.66 1.91 -34.93
C GLY A 163 -4.78 2.22 -36.13
N PHE A 164 -5.27 3.12 -36.98
CA PHE A 164 -4.55 3.61 -38.14
C PHE A 164 -3.84 4.91 -37.82
N THR A 165 -2.64 5.07 -38.36
CA THR A 165 -1.89 6.33 -38.26
C THR A 165 -2.08 7.12 -39.53
N ASP A 166 -2.06 8.44 -39.39
CA ASP A 166 -2.04 9.42 -40.48
C ASP A 166 -0.86 10.33 -40.19
N VAL A 167 0.30 9.99 -40.76
CA VAL A 167 1.56 10.66 -40.51
C VAL A 167 2.32 10.77 -41.83
N LEU A 168 2.44 11.98 -42.38
CA LEU A 168 3.17 12.20 -43.63
C LEU A 168 4.54 11.53 -43.62
N THR A 169 4.67 10.45 -44.38
CA THR A 169 5.94 9.72 -44.50
C THR A 169 6.80 10.32 -45.61
N GLN A 170 6.20 10.85 -46.68
CA GLN A 170 6.90 11.59 -47.73
C GLN A 170 5.97 12.64 -48.37
N GLY A 171 6.27 13.92 -48.19
CA GLY A 171 5.71 14.94 -49.07
C GLY A 171 6.23 14.74 -50.51
N PRO A 172 5.62 15.41 -51.51
CA PRO A 172 6.13 15.44 -52.87
C PRO A 172 7.66 15.67 -52.89
N PRO A 173 8.40 15.06 -53.84
CA PRO A 173 9.85 15.23 -53.91
C PRO A 173 10.26 16.72 -53.87
N GLY A 174 10.73 17.20 -52.72
CA GLY A 174 11.12 18.59 -52.50
C GLY A 174 10.43 19.33 -51.34
N THR A 175 9.39 18.78 -50.70
CA THR A 175 8.75 19.39 -49.52
C THR A 175 8.93 18.52 -48.27
N ILE A 176 9.93 18.86 -47.45
CA ILE A 176 10.22 18.22 -46.16
C ILE A 176 9.46 18.99 -45.08
N LEU A 177 8.18 18.70 -44.90
CA LEU A 177 7.48 19.01 -43.64
C LEU A 177 7.12 17.68 -42.98
N PRO A 178 8.03 17.11 -42.15
CA PRO A 178 7.77 15.85 -41.50
C PRO A 178 6.57 15.97 -40.54
N ASN A 179 5.75 14.92 -40.53
CA ASN A 179 4.70 14.63 -39.53
C ASN A 179 3.33 15.31 -39.68
N VAL A 180 3.05 16.15 -40.69
CA VAL A 180 1.71 16.77 -40.84
C VAL A 180 0.68 15.74 -41.31
N PRO A 181 -0.45 15.49 -40.60
CA PRO A 181 -1.50 14.61 -41.13
C PRO A 181 -2.01 15.10 -42.49
N ASP A 182 -2.11 14.23 -43.49
CA ASP A 182 -2.68 14.55 -44.82
C ASP A 182 -4.16 14.17 -44.95
N GLY A 183 -4.71 13.51 -43.93
CA GLY A 183 -6.09 13.07 -43.90
C GLY A 183 -6.30 11.66 -44.45
N TYR A 184 -5.22 10.95 -44.78
CA TYR A 184 -5.23 9.56 -45.21
C TYR A 184 -4.50 8.67 -44.19
N ASP A 185 -4.98 7.45 -44.02
CA ASP A 185 -4.28 6.47 -43.19
C ASP A 185 -3.00 6.02 -43.91
N ASP A 186 -1.89 5.80 -43.22
CA ASP A 186 -0.61 5.41 -43.82
C ASP A 186 -0.63 3.98 -44.39
N ASP A 187 -0.14 3.77 -45.62
CA ASP A 187 0.18 2.45 -46.18
C ASP A 187 1.49 1.92 -45.55
N ARG A 188 1.38 1.21 -44.42
CA ARG A 188 2.54 0.75 -43.64
C ARG A 188 3.16 -0.51 -44.22
N ASN A 189 2.41 -1.31 -44.96
CA ASN A 189 2.90 -2.56 -45.54
C ASN A 189 3.38 -2.41 -47.01
N GLY A 190 3.11 -1.27 -47.64
CA GLY A 190 3.57 -0.90 -48.99
C GLY A 190 2.79 -1.58 -50.12
N ASN A 191 1.53 -1.93 -49.91
CA ASN A 191 0.70 -2.61 -50.91
C ASN A 191 -0.17 -1.65 -51.76
N GLY A 192 -0.08 -0.35 -51.51
CA GLY A 192 -0.85 0.71 -52.16
C GLY A 192 -2.26 0.90 -51.62
N ILE A 193 -2.65 0.22 -50.54
CA ILE A 193 -3.92 0.41 -49.81
C ILE A 193 -3.60 1.13 -48.51
N PHE A 194 -4.31 2.22 -48.25
CA PHE A 194 -4.03 3.17 -47.19
C PHE A 194 -5.05 2.95 -46.07
N GLY A 195 -4.89 1.88 -45.28
CA GLY A 195 -5.82 1.52 -44.21
C GLY A 195 -7.29 1.57 -44.65
N ARG A 196 -8.06 2.54 -44.15
CA ARG A 196 -9.48 2.74 -44.51
C ARG A 196 -9.71 3.75 -45.63
N SER A 197 -8.67 4.46 -46.05
CA SER A 197 -8.74 5.61 -46.93
C SER A 197 -8.87 5.23 -48.41
N GLY A 198 -8.55 4.00 -48.77
CA GLY A 198 -8.71 3.48 -50.13
C GLY A 198 -7.38 3.01 -50.71
N GLN A 199 -7.33 2.90 -52.02
CA GLN A 199 -6.14 2.51 -52.77
C GLN A 199 -5.63 3.69 -53.59
N ASP A 200 -4.31 3.84 -53.65
CA ASP A 200 -3.60 4.70 -54.58
C ASP A 200 -3.27 3.89 -55.85
N THR A 201 -3.94 4.21 -56.96
CA THR A 201 -3.81 3.47 -58.22
C THR A 201 -2.76 4.03 -59.18
N ASP A 202 -2.29 5.26 -58.97
CA ASP A 202 -1.29 5.91 -59.82
C ASP A 202 0.05 6.21 -59.13
N ALA A 203 0.17 5.81 -57.86
CA ALA A 203 1.35 5.91 -57.00
C ALA A 203 1.79 7.36 -56.73
N ASP A 204 0.83 8.29 -56.66
CA ASP A 204 1.09 9.69 -56.32
C ASP A 204 1.06 9.98 -54.81
N GLY A 205 0.75 8.96 -53.99
CA GLY A 205 0.65 9.02 -52.54
C GLY A 205 -0.74 9.42 -52.03
N VAL A 206 -1.73 9.55 -52.92
CA VAL A 206 -3.10 9.95 -52.58
C VAL A 206 -4.07 8.83 -52.95
N PRO A 207 -4.83 8.29 -51.99
CA PRO A 207 -5.88 7.32 -52.30
C PRO A 207 -6.92 7.89 -53.27
N ASP A 208 -7.03 7.29 -54.46
CA ASP A 208 -7.89 7.74 -55.56
C ASP A 208 -8.93 6.70 -56.00
N ALA A 209 -8.88 5.49 -55.41
CA ALA A 209 -9.85 4.42 -55.62
C ALA A 209 -10.39 3.84 -54.30
N ILE A 210 -11.63 3.32 -54.34
CA ILE A 210 -12.22 2.62 -53.21
C ILE A 210 -11.61 1.21 -53.12
N ALA A 211 -11.08 0.86 -51.94
CA ALA A 211 -10.60 -0.48 -51.62
C ALA A 211 -11.20 -0.98 -50.29
N PRO A 212 -11.24 -2.31 -50.05
CA PRO A 212 -11.50 -2.84 -48.71
C PRO A 212 -10.48 -2.29 -47.71
N THR A 213 -10.89 -2.12 -46.45
CA THR A 213 -9.97 -1.72 -45.38
C THR A 213 -8.81 -2.71 -45.27
N ASP A 214 -7.59 -2.20 -45.36
CA ASP A 214 -6.40 -2.98 -45.08
C ASP A 214 -6.12 -2.98 -43.57
N TYR A 215 -6.32 -4.12 -42.91
CA TYR A 215 -6.03 -4.26 -41.48
C TYR A 215 -4.56 -4.56 -41.20
N ASP A 216 -3.76 -4.88 -42.22
CA ASP A 216 -2.33 -5.14 -42.06
C ASP A 216 -1.54 -3.83 -41.81
N ASP A 217 -2.17 -2.67 -42.01
CA ASP A 217 -1.63 -1.34 -41.64
C ASP A 217 -1.92 -0.94 -40.18
N LEU A 218 -2.69 -1.73 -39.44
CA LEU A 218 -2.99 -1.44 -38.05
C LEU A 218 -1.74 -1.45 -37.19
N VAL A 219 -1.70 -0.51 -36.26
CA VAL A 219 -0.65 -0.43 -35.27
C VAL A 219 -1.21 -0.14 -33.90
N ARG A 220 -0.51 -0.65 -32.89
CA ARG A 220 -0.86 -0.39 -31.51
C ARG A 220 -0.50 1.05 -31.14
N MET A 221 -1.47 1.78 -30.63
CA MET A 221 -1.29 3.15 -30.19
C MET A 221 -0.73 3.19 -28.75
N PRO A 222 0.20 4.12 -28.44
CA PRO A 222 0.83 4.24 -27.14
C PRO A 222 -0.10 4.86 -26.11
N VAL A 223 -0.05 4.41 -24.86
CA VAL A 223 -0.77 5.03 -23.74
C VAL A 223 0.18 5.91 -22.94
N ARG A 224 0.05 7.22 -23.16
CA ARG A 224 0.95 8.23 -22.61
C ARG A 224 0.19 9.37 -21.96
N PHE A 225 0.53 9.66 -20.71
CA PHE A 225 -0.01 10.81 -19.98
C PHE A 225 1.00 11.94 -19.90
N SER A 226 0.57 13.16 -20.27
CA SER A 226 1.38 14.38 -20.09
C SER A 226 1.35 14.90 -18.65
N TYR A 227 0.32 14.54 -17.91
CA TYR A 227 0.21 14.76 -16.48
C TYR A 227 -0.18 13.44 -15.81
N PHE A 228 0.62 13.03 -14.85
CA PHE A 228 0.40 11.80 -14.10
C PHE A 228 0.46 12.11 -12.60
N SER A 229 -0.56 11.66 -11.87
CA SER A 229 -0.64 11.79 -10.42
C SER A 229 -0.99 10.43 -9.82
N ALA A 230 -0.24 10.01 -8.81
CA ALA A 230 -0.52 8.84 -8.01
C ALA A 230 -0.51 9.21 -6.53
N ARG A 231 -1.55 8.80 -5.80
CA ARG A 231 -1.73 9.08 -4.38
C ARG A 231 -1.97 7.78 -3.64
N ASN A 232 -1.29 7.60 -2.52
CA ASN A 232 -1.58 6.53 -1.57
C ASN A 232 -1.99 7.10 -0.22
N GLN A 233 -3.05 6.55 0.37
CA GLN A 233 -3.49 6.86 1.72
C GLN A 233 -3.63 5.59 2.55
N THR A 234 -2.84 5.46 3.62
CA THR A 234 -2.92 4.31 4.55
C THR A 234 -3.47 4.76 5.91
N LYS A 235 -4.43 4.02 6.47
CA LYS A 235 -5.03 4.26 7.80
C LYS A 235 -5.01 3.00 8.63
N VAL A 236 -4.65 3.12 9.90
CA VAL A 236 -4.59 1.98 10.84
C VAL A 236 -5.20 2.35 12.17
N TRP A 237 -6.10 1.50 12.67
CA TRP A 237 -6.59 1.58 14.04
C TRP A 237 -6.93 0.20 14.58
N GLY A 238 -7.03 0.10 15.90
CA GLY A 238 -7.36 -1.16 16.54
C GLY A 238 -7.93 -1.00 17.93
N THR A 239 -8.57 -2.07 18.39
CA THR A 239 -9.08 -2.19 19.74
C THR A 239 -8.95 -3.61 20.25
N GLU A 240 -8.71 -3.75 21.55
CA GLU A 240 -8.52 -5.04 22.19
C GLU A 240 -9.09 -5.03 23.61
N LEU A 241 -9.52 -6.21 24.06
CA LEU A 241 -9.97 -6.46 25.41
C LEU A 241 -9.26 -7.71 25.93
N MET A 242 -8.53 -7.58 27.04
CA MET A 242 -7.69 -8.63 27.59
C MET A 242 -7.99 -8.85 29.08
N ARG A 243 -8.09 -10.11 29.48
CA ARG A 243 -8.05 -10.56 30.87
C ARG A 243 -6.59 -10.71 31.29
N ILE A 244 -6.22 -10.20 32.46
CA ILE A 244 -4.87 -10.26 33.01
C ILE A 244 -4.82 -11.27 34.16
N PHE A 245 -3.79 -12.11 34.16
CA PHE A 245 -3.41 -13.02 35.25
C PHE A 245 -1.97 -12.73 35.68
N ARG A 246 -1.81 -12.17 36.88
CA ARG A 246 -0.53 -11.74 37.44
C ARG A 246 0.06 -12.82 38.35
N THR A 247 1.32 -13.15 38.15
CA THR A 247 2.06 -14.03 39.07
C THR A 247 2.41 -13.29 40.36
N LYS A 248 2.77 -14.03 41.41
CA LYS A 248 3.44 -13.41 42.57
C LYS A 248 4.77 -12.83 42.13
N GLN A 249 5.22 -11.81 42.85
CA GLN A 249 6.53 -11.20 42.63
C GLN A 249 7.64 -12.20 42.96
N PHE A 250 8.66 -12.28 42.11
CA PHE A 250 9.85 -13.10 42.34
C PHE A 250 10.78 -12.43 43.36
N HIS A 251 11.77 -13.19 43.85
CA HIS A 251 12.78 -12.71 44.81
C HIS A 251 13.52 -11.42 44.40
N HIS A 252 13.56 -11.11 43.10
CA HIS A 252 14.23 -9.92 42.56
C HIS A 252 13.27 -8.80 42.13
N GLY A 253 12.03 -8.81 42.62
CA GLY A 253 11.06 -7.74 42.42
C GLY A 253 10.31 -7.75 41.07
N GLY A 254 10.63 -8.69 40.17
CA GLY A 254 9.91 -8.84 38.90
C GLY A 254 8.65 -9.69 39.03
N TYR A 255 7.72 -9.55 38.09
CA TYR A 255 6.53 -10.41 37.95
C TYR A 255 6.17 -10.61 36.48
N PHE A 256 5.37 -11.65 36.20
CA PHE A 256 4.77 -11.87 34.89
C PHE A 256 3.27 -11.62 34.92
N ASP A 257 2.76 -11.07 33.83
CA ASP A 257 1.34 -11.04 33.50
C ASP A 257 1.11 -11.92 32.26
N ILE A 258 0.22 -12.90 32.38
CA ILE A 258 -0.32 -13.65 31.25
C ILE A 258 -1.66 -13.02 30.90
N MET A 259 -1.89 -12.70 29.64
CA MET A 259 -3.12 -12.05 29.19
C MET A 259 -3.79 -12.85 28.09
N LEU A 260 -5.12 -12.93 28.15
CA LEU A 260 -5.95 -13.64 27.19
C LEU A 260 -7.13 -12.76 26.80
N GLY A 261 -7.45 -12.67 25.52
CA GLY A 261 -8.52 -11.80 25.07
C GLY A 261 -8.80 -11.88 23.59
N VAL A 262 -9.37 -10.79 23.07
CA VAL A 262 -9.73 -10.63 21.67
C VAL A 262 -9.26 -9.28 21.16
N ARG A 263 -8.95 -9.22 19.87
CA ARG A 263 -8.53 -8.01 19.18
C ARG A 263 -9.29 -7.85 17.87
N TYR A 264 -9.60 -6.60 17.56
CA TYR A 264 -10.00 -6.13 16.25
C TYR A 264 -8.99 -5.09 15.76
N MET A 265 -8.56 -5.19 14.50
CA MET A 265 -7.66 -4.23 13.86
C MET A 265 -8.16 -3.97 12.46
N ARG A 266 -8.20 -2.70 12.07
CA ARG A 266 -8.55 -2.28 10.73
C ARG A 266 -7.35 -1.61 10.06
N PHE A 267 -7.09 -2.01 8.83
CA PHE A 267 -6.02 -1.48 7.99
C PHE A 267 -6.63 -1.14 6.62
N ASP A 268 -6.70 0.15 6.31
CA ASP A 268 -7.26 0.64 5.04
C ASP A 268 -6.14 1.21 4.19
N ASP A 269 -6.12 0.87 2.91
CA ASP A 269 -5.17 1.37 1.91
C ASP A 269 -5.93 1.83 0.67
N ASP A 270 -5.85 3.11 0.35
CA ASP A 270 -6.47 3.75 -0.83
C ASP A 270 -5.35 4.16 -1.79
N PHE A 271 -5.45 3.71 -3.04
CA PHE A 271 -4.52 4.05 -4.11
C PHE A 271 -5.27 4.61 -5.32
N LEU A 272 -5.08 5.90 -5.57
CA LEU A 272 -5.66 6.65 -6.68
C LEU A 272 -4.57 6.97 -7.71
N VAL A 273 -4.83 6.66 -8.97
CA VAL A 273 -4.03 7.12 -10.10
C VAL A 273 -4.90 7.93 -11.05
N GLN A 274 -4.34 9.04 -11.52
CA GLN A 274 -4.95 9.91 -12.49
C GLN A 274 -3.94 10.24 -13.58
N GLY A 275 -4.33 10.01 -14.83
CA GLY A 275 -3.57 10.30 -16.03
C GLY A 275 -4.36 11.24 -16.92
N TRP A 276 -3.80 12.42 -17.18
CA TRP A 276 -4.39 13.41 -18.07
C TRP A 276 -3.44 13.80 -19.19
N GLY A 277 -4.03 14.44 -20.19
CA GLY A 277 -3.32 14.74 -21.41
C GLY A 277 -3.00 13.45 -22.16
N GLY A 278 -1.96 13.54 -22.97
CA GLY A 278 -2.08 13.09 -24.34
C GLY A 278 -2.19 14.35 -25.21
N HIS A 279 -1.24 14.52 -26.11
CA HIS A 279 -0.95 15.82 -26.69
C HIS A 279 -2.04 16.14 -27.71
N ARG A 280 -3.05 16.92 -27.31
CA ARG A 280 -3.94 17.56 -28.29
C ARG A 280 -3.06 18.37 -29.22
N ALA A 281 -2.98 17.94 -30.48
CA ALA A 281 -2.70 18.83 -31.59
C ALA A 281 -3.88 19.81 -31.70
N ASP A 282 -4.04 20.71 -30.72
CA ASP A 282 -4.91 21.87 -30.87
C ASP A 282 -4.18 22.82 -31.82
N THR A 283 -4.43 22.58 -33.09
CA THR A 283 -3.99 23.39 -34.22
C THR A 283 -4.67 24.75 -34.13
N VAL A 284 -4.20 25.60 -33.20
CA VAL A 284 -4.32 27.04 -33.38
C VAL A 284 -3.31 27.41 -34.45
N ALA A 285 -3.80 27.47 -35.68
CA ALA A 285 -3.05 27.87 -36.86
C ALA A 285 -2.21 29.13 -36.57
N GLY A 286 -0.89 28.98 -36.50
CA GLY A 286 -0.01 30.14 -36.47
C GLY A 286 1.42 29.92 -35.99
N GLN A 287 1.67 29.03 -35.03
CA GLN A 287 3.02 28.75 -34.54
C GLN A 287 3.01 27.45 -33.74
N ILE A 288 3.43 26.33 -34.35
CA ILE A 288 3.84 25.14 -33.60
C ILE A 288 5.37 25.23 -33.51
N PRO A 289 5.95 25.57 -32.36
CA PRO A 289 7.38 25.38 -32.13
C PRO A 289 7.65 23.87 -32.09
N ASP A 290 8.31 23.38 -33.13
CA ASP A 290 9.01 22.10 -33.25
C ASP A 290 8.35 20.84 -32.63
N GLY A 291 7.57 20.12 -33.46
CA GLY A 291 8.00 18.75 -33.83
C GLY A 291 7.42 17.51 -33.16
N ASP A 292 6.31 17.56 -32.42
CA ASP A 292 5.73 16.33 -31.81
C ASP A 292 4.24 16.16 -32.15
N LEU A 293 3.96 15.58 -33.32
CA LEU A 293 2.62 15.16 -33.75
C LEU A 293 2.35 13.78 -33.14
N LEU A 294 1.89 13.82 -31.90
CA LEU A 294 1.75 12.65 -31.05
C LEU A 294 0.39 11.98 -31.27
N ILE A 295 0.45 10.66 -31.41
CA ILE A 295 -0.67 9.74 -31.40
C ILE A 295 -1.10 9.53 -29.96
N ASP A 296 -2.40 9.58 -29.69
CA ASP A 296 -2.94 9.55 -28.33
C ASP A 296 -4.05 8.49 -28.22
N SER A 297 -3.83 7.47 -27.37
CA SER A 297 -4.69 6.28 -27.33
C SER A 297 -5.63 6.21 -26.13
N ILE A 298 -5.26 6.86 -25.01
CA ILE A 298 -6.07 6.95 -23.80
C ILE A 298 -5.79 8.30 -23.13
N THR A 299 -6.77 9.21 -23.22
CA THR A 299 -6.80 10.46 -22.46
C THR A 299 -7.72 10.37 -21.27
N ASN A 300 -7.46 11.21 -20.25
CA ASN A 300 -8.31 11.39 -19.08
C ASN A 300 -8.68 10.06 -18.42
N ALA A 301 -7.66 9.29 -18.06
CA ALA A 301 -7.79 8.06 -17.33
C ALA A 301 -7.75 8.34 -15.83
N TYR A 302 -8.59 7.64 -15.07
CA TYR A 302 -8.38 7.52 -13.63
C TYR A 302 -8.80 6.15 -13.17
N TRP A 303 -8.13 5.65 -12.14
CA TRP A 303 -8.56 4.47 -11.40
C TRP A 303 -8.22 4.62 -9.94
N ASP A 304 -9.17 4.25 -9.12
CA ASP A 304 -9.16 4.33 -7.67
C ASP A 304 -9.36 2.91 -7.14
N THR A 305 -8.45 2.45 -6.30
CA THR A 305 -8.51 1.13 -5.67
C THR A 305 -8.45 1.30 -4.16
N ASP A 306 -9.46 0.79 -3.46
CA ASP A 306 -9.56 0.78 -2.01
C ASP A 306 -9.47 -0.67 -1.50
N ALA A 307 -8.58 -0.92 -0.55
CA ALA A 307 -8.40 -2.20 0.11
C ALA A 307 -8.62 -2.05 1.63
N GLU A 308 -9.80 -2.46 2.10
CA GLU A 308 -10.13 -2.51 3.52
C GLU A 308 -9.80 -3.89 4.09
N ASN A 309 -9.06 -3.91 5.20
CA ASN A 309 -8.70 -5.13 5.93
C ASN A 309 -9.29 -5.08 7.33
N ASN A 310 -10.14 -6.04 7.67
CA ASN A 310 -10.79 -6.15 8.97
C ASN A 310 -10.33 -7.43 9.69
N ILE A 311 -9.34 -7.29 10.57
CA ILE A 311 -8.71 -8.42 11.24
C ILE A 311 -9.32 -8.60 12.63
N VAL A 312 -9.84 -9.79 12.90
CA VAL A 312 -10.41 -10.14 14.21
C VAL A 312 -9.89 -11.50 14.67
N GLY A 313 -9.55 -11.63 15.95
CA GLY A 313 -9.11 -12.91 16.46
C GLY A 313 -8.86 -12.96 17.97
N PRO A 314 -8.69 -14.18 18.52
CA PRO A 314 -8.19 -14.36 19.87
C PRO A 314 -6.73 -13.91 19.97
N GLN A 315 -6.40 -13.28 21.10
CA GLN A 315 -5.07 -12.76 21.41
C GLN A 315 -4.56 -13.33 22.74
N ILE A 316 -3.29 -13.69 22.76
CA ILE A 316 -2.51 -14.00 23.96
C ILE A 316 -1.37 -13.01 24.11
N ALA A 317 -1.06 -12.62 25.34
CA ALA A 317 0.12 -11.80 25.63
C ALA A 317 0.85 -12.28 26.89
N ILE A 318 2.15 -12.03 26.92
CA ILE A 318 3.00 -12.20 28.09
C ILE A 318 3.72 -10.88 28.31
N ARG A 319 3.62 -10.36 29.53
CA ARG A 319 4.37 -9.17 29.98
C ARG A 319 5.24 -9.53 31.15
N TRP A 320 6.51 -9.17 31.06
CA TRP A 320 7.42 -9.11 32.19
C TRP A 320 7.52 -7.66 32.65
N ALA A 321 7.45 -7.44 33.97
CA ALA A 321 7.68 -6.13 34.55
C ALA A 321 8.59 -6.24 35.77
N LYS A 322 9.45 -5.24 35.95
CA LYS A 322 10.31 -5.08 37.12
C LYS A 322 10.18 -3.67 37.65
N GLU A 323 9.85 -3.58 38.92
CA GLU A 323 9.72 -2.33 39.64
C GLU A 323 10.97 -2.09 40.49
N VAL A 324 11.57 -0.92 40.35
CA VAL A 324 12.71 -0.46 41.15
C VAL A 324 12.39 0.95 41.62
N SER A 325 11.92 1.06 42.86
CA SER A 325 11.48 2.33 43.43
C SER A 325 10.34 2.94 42.62
N ARG A 326 10.54 4.10 41.99
CA ARG A 326 9.56 4.80 41.14
C ARG A 326 9.65 4.44 39.67
N LEU A 327 10.65 3.64 39.28
CA LEU A 327 10.88 3.24 37.90
C LEU A 327 10.33 1.83 37.69
N THR A 328 9.43 1.67 36.72
CA THR A 328 9.00 0.37 36.23
C THR A 328 9.52 0.16 34.82
N LEU A 329 10.19 -0.96 34.60
CA LEU A 329 10.57 -1.42 33.27
C LEU A 329 9.68 -2.60 32.90
N SER A 330 9.15 -2.62 31.68
CA SER A 330 8.35 -3.74 31.21
C SER A 330 8.61 -4.07 29.75
N SER A 331 8.57 -5.37 29.46
CA SER A 331 8.64 -5.93 28.12
C SER A 331 7.40 -6.79 27.90
N GLU A 332 6.72 -6.60 26.79
CA GLU A 332 5.48 -7.31 26.49
C GLU A 332 5.52 -7.87 25.07
N ALA A 333 5.09 -9.11 24.93
CA ALA A 333 4.95 -9.80 23.65
C ALA A 333 3.50 -10.26 23.50
N ARG A 334 2.94 -10.07 22.30
CA ARG A 334 1.57 -10.44 21.97
C ARG A 334 1.51 -11.23 20.67
N PHE A 335 0.53 -12.11 20.60
CA PHE A 335 0.19 -12.87 19.42
C PHE A 335 -1.32 -12.92 19.27
N CYS A 336 -1.83 -12.51 18.10
CA CYS A 336 -3.22 -12.65 17.70
C CYS A 336 -3.31 -13.59 16.50
N ALA A 337 -4.15 -14.62 16.59
CA ALA A 337 -4.49 -15.47 15.46
C ALA A 337 -5.72 -14.87 14.76
N GLY A 338 -5.51 -13.91 13.87
CA GLY A 338 -6.56 -13.14 13.22
C GLY A 338 -7.11 -13.79 11.94
N VAL A 339 -8.40 -13.61 11.70
CA VAL A 339 -9.03 -13.74 10.37
C VAL A 339 -9.21 -12.33 9.83
N ASN A 340 -8.68 -12.07 8.64
CA ASN A 340 -8.79 -10.79 7.92
C ASN A 340 -9.90 -10.88 6.88
N PHE A 341 -11.00 -10.15 7.11
CA PHE A 341 -12.04 -9.95 6.11
C PHE A 341 -11.63 -8.78 5.22
N GLN A 342 -11.21 -9.11 3.99
CA GLN A 342 -10.76 -8.14 3.01
C GLN A 342 -11.92 -7.71 2.11
N SER A 343 -12.04 -6.40 1.89
CA SER A 343 -12.98 -5.82 0.93
C SER A 343 -12.20 -4.90 0.00
N ILE A 344 -12.15 -5.26 -1.29
CA ILE A 344 -11.44 -4.51 -2.31
C ILE A 344 -12.45 -3.93 -3.28
N GLN A 345 -12.39 -2.62 -3.49
CA GLN A 345 -13.20 -1.90 -4.45
C GLN A 345 -12.28 -1.23 -5.45
N GLN A 346 -12.64 -1.30 -6.72
CA GLN A 346 -11.94 -0.56 -7.76
C GLN A 346 -12.95 0.12 -8.66
N ASN A 347 -12.70 1.37 -8.99
CA ASN A 347 -13.50 2.13 -9.94
C ASN A 347 -12.60 3.01 -10.80
N GLY A 348 -12.97 3.16 -12.06
CA GLY A 348 -12.21 4.01 -12.95
C GLY A 348 -12.90 4.26 -14.27
N SER A 349 -12.27 5.12 -15.05
CA SER A 349 -12.69 5.42 -16.41
C SER A 349 -11.49 5.63 -17.31
N PHE A 350 -11.66 5.32 -18.59
CA PHE A 350 -10.72 5.58 -19.66
C PHE A 350 -11.35 6.35 -20.80
N ALA A 351 -10.49 6.99 -21.60
CA ALA A 351 -10.81 7.42 -22.96
C ALA A 351 -12.07 8.32 -23.05
N SER A 352 -12.31 9.15 -22.03
CA SER A 352 -13.53 9.96 -21.96
C SER A 352 -13.64 11.01 -23.07
N ASP A 353 -12.50 11.39 -23.66
CA ASP A 353 -12.39 12.39 -24.74
C ASP A 353 -11.98 11.78 -26.11
N ILE A 354 -12.05 10.46 -26.28
CA ILE A 354 -11.62 9.79 -27.52
C ILE A 354 -12.77 9.61 -28.51
N ILE A 355 -12.46 9.77 -29.80
CA ILE A 355 -13.35 9.47 -30.93
C ILE A 355 -12.85 8.17 -31.58
N PRO A 356 -13.48 7.01 -31.30
CA PRO A 356 -13.05 5.73 -31.86
C PRO A 356 -13.03 5.78 -33.39
N GLY A 357 -11.95 5.29 -33.99
CA GLY A 357 -11.79 5.27 -35.44
C GLY A 357 -11.58 6.63 -36.09
N ALA A 358 -11.24 7.70 -35.35
CA ALA A 358 -10.61 8.85 -35.98
C ALA A 358 -9.16 8.52 -36.40
N ALA A 359 -8.57 9.31 -37.29
CA ALA A 359 -7.16 9.17 -37.67
C ALA A 359 -6.26 9.40 -36.43
N ASN A 360 -5.21 8.58 -36.25
CA ASN A 360 -4.34 8.61 -35.06
C ASN A 360 -5.05 8.30 -33.73
N TYR A 361 -6.21 7.64 -33.76
CA TYR A 361 -6.90 7.11 -32.59
C TYR A 361 -7.13 5.60 -32.72
N PRO A 362 -7.30 4.88 -31.61
CA PRO A 362 -7.66 3.47 -31.67
C PRO A 362 -9.00 3.26 -32.38
N LEU A 363 -9.11 2.15 -33.10
CA LEU A 363 -10.28 1.83 -33.93
C LEU A 363 -11.51 1.52 -33.07
N PHE A 364 -11.31 0.83 -31.95
CA PHE A 364 -12.40 0.29 -31.12
C PHE A 364 -12.42 0.80 -29.67
N MET A 365 -11.38 1.47 -29.18
CA MET A 365 -11.37 2.00 -27.82
C MET A 365 -12.36 3.15 -27.67
N ALA A 366 -13.46 2.89 -26.97
CA ALA A 366 -14.44 3.89 -26.58
C ALA A 366 -14.28 4.25 -25.09
N ALA A 367 -14.88 5.39 -24.70
CA ALA A 367 -15.00 5.78 -23.31
C ALA A 367 -15.58 4.62 -22.48
N THR A 368 -14.78 4.12 -21.55
CA THR A 368 -15.10 2.92 -20.76
C THR A 368 -15.09 3.28 -19.29
N ASN A 369 -16.13 2.90 -18.56
CA ASN A 369 -16.20 2.99 -17.11
C ASN A 369 -16.26 1.59 -16.55
N PHE A 370 -15.52 1.33 -15.49
CA PHE A 370 -15.52 0.03 -14.82
C PHE A 370 -15.65 0.21 -13.31
N ARG A 371 -16.24 -0.80 -12.69
CA ARG A 371 -16.36 -0.93 -11.24
C ARG A 371 -16.28 -2.40 -10.87
N HIS A 372 -15.35 -2.73 -10.00
CA HIS A 372 -15.14 -4.08 -9.48
C HIS A 372 -15.23 -4.04 -7.96
N ASN A 373 -15.80 -5.10 -7.39
CA ASN A 373 -15.79 -5.32 -5.95
C ASN A 373 -15.40 -6.78 -5.73
N TYR A 374 -14.53 -7.01 -4.75
CA TYR A 374 -14.08 -8.34 -4.39
C TYR A 374 -14.02 -8.47 -2.87
N HIS A 375 -14.41 -9.63 -2.36
CA HIS A 375 -14.37 -9.96 -0.95
C HIS A 375 -13.67 -11.30 -0.77
N THR A 376 -12.75 -11.36 0.19
CA THR A 376 -12.06 -12.61 0.53
C THR A 376 -11.67 -12.62 2.00
N GLU A 377 -11.31 -13.79 2.48
CA GLU A 377 -10.89 -14.03 3.85
C GLU A 377 -9.46 -14.55 3.83
N GLU A 378 -8.58 -13.94 4.62
CA GLU A 378 -7.19 -14.35 4.75
C GLU A 378 -6.83 -14.58 6.21
N PHE A 379 -5.98 -15.58 6.48
CA PHE A 379 -5.41 -15.70 7.82
C PHE A 379 -4.34 -14.61 8.03
N SER A 380 -4.47 -13.85 9.11
CA SER A 380 -3.63 -12.69 9.41
C SER A 380 -3.11 -12.75 10.85
N PRO A 381 -1.97 -13.40 11.08
CA PRO A 381 -1.34 -13.41 12.39
C PRO A 381 -0.77 -12.02 12.70
N ILE A 382 -1.01 -11.52 13.92
CA ILE A 382 -0.38 -10.28 14.41
C ILE A 382 0.59 -10.63 15.53
N ILE A 383 1.84 -10.20 15.40
CA ILE A 383 2.86 -10.28 16.45
C ILE A 383 3.19 -8.86 16.88
N GLU A 384 3.21 -8.61 18.19
CA GLU A 384 3.52 -7.29 18.72
C GLU A 384 4.52 -7.39 19.87
N LEU A 385 5.52 -6.50 19.86
CA LEU A 385 6.51 -6.34 20.92
C LEU A 385 6.46 -4.91 21.45
N ARG A 386 6.45 -4.77 22.78
CA ARG A 386 6.50 -3.47 23.46
C ARG A 386 7.61 -3.45 24.50
N PHE A 387 8.38 -2.39 24.50
CA PHE A 387 9.34 -2.08 25.57
C PHE A 387 8.95 -0.73 26.18
N GLN A 388 8.72 -0.70 27.49
CA GLN A 388 8.21 0.48 28.17
C GLN A 388 9.00 0.74 29.46
N ALA A 389 9.22 2.03 29.73
CA ALA A 389 9.69 2.55 31.00
C ALA A 389 8.61 3.50 31.53
N SER A 390 8.21 3.31 32.78
CA SER A 390 7.26 4.16 33.49
C SER A 390 7.94 4.76 34.71
N TYR A 391 7.69 6.05 34.97
CA TYR A 391 8.18 6.73 36.16
C TYR A 391 7.04 7.38 36.93
N ASP A 392 6.92 7.03 38.21
CA ASP A 392 5.89 7.56 39.09
C ASP A 392 6.26 8.98 39.55
N LEU A 393 5.58 9.98 38.98
CA LEU A 393 5.70 11.37 39.42
C LEU A 393 5.07 11.55 40.81
N THR A 394 3.92 10.91 41.02
CA THR A 394 3.18 10.89 42.27
C THR A 394 2.62 9.49 42.51
N LYS A 395 1.90 9.29 43.63
CA LYS A 395 1.23 8.01 43.91
C LYS A 395 0.13 7.63 42.91
N CYS A 396 -0.37 8.61 42.15
CA CYS A 396 -1.52 8.41 41.25
C CYS A 396 -1.20 8.80 39.80
N ILE A 397 -0.05 9.39 39.52
CA ILE A 397 0.31 9.90 38.20
C ILE A 397 1.69 9.36 37.85
N SER A 398 1.77 8.69 36.71
CA SER A 398 3.02 8.21 36.13
C SER A 398 3.15 8.66 34.67
N VAL A 399 4.40 8.81 34.23
CA VAL A 399 4.73 9.09 32.83
C VAL A 399 5.40 7.85 32.26
N ARG A 400 4.92 7.44 31.08
CA ARG A 400 5.38 6.25 30.38
C ARG A 400 5.96 6.63 29.03
N GLY A 401 7.14 6.11 28.74
CA GLY A 401 7.76 6.15 27.43
C GLY A 401 8.10 4.75 26.96
N GLY A 402 8.05 4.51 25.65
CA GLY A 402 8.40 3.20 25.14
C GLY A 402 8.43 3.10 23.63
N TRP A 403 8.81 1.92 23.15
CA TRP A 403 8.79 1.55 21.76
C TRP A 403 7.78 0.41 21.55
N THR A 404 7.10 0.42 20.40
CA THR A 404 6.24 -0.68 19.96
C THR A 404 6.61 -1.05 18.54
N GLY A 405 6.69 -2.34 18.28
CA GLY A 405 6.82 -2.91 16.94
C GLY A 405 5.75 -3.98 16.74
N MET A 406 5.10 -3.97 15.58
CA MET A 406 3.98 -4.81 15.24
C MET A 406 4.16 -5.34 13.82
N TYR A 407 4.07 -6.65 13.68
CA TYR A 407 4.13 -7.36 12.41
C TYR A 407 2.79 -8.03 12.14
N THR A 408 2.31 -7.94 10.90
CA THR A 408 1.10 -8.64 10.46
C THR A 408 1.28 -9.13 9.02
N GLU A 409 0.70 -10.28 8.68
CA GLU A 409 0.66 -10.82 7.32
C GLU A 409 -0.77 -10.80 6.77
N GLY A 410 -0.93 -11.14 5.48
CA GLY A 410 -2.25 -11.30 4.86
C GLY A 410 -3.00 -9.98 4.70
N ILE A 411 -2.27 -8.87 4.49
CA ILE A 411 -2.85 -7.55 4.26
C ILE A 411 -2.97 -7.28 2.76
N ALA A 412 -4.17 -6.92 2.31
CA ALA A 412 -4.41 -6.39 0.97
C ALA A 412 -3.90 -4.94 0.90
N ARG A 413 -3.09 -4.63 -0.12
CA ARG A 413 -2.54 -3.29 -0.38
C ARG A 413 -2.97 -2.85 -1.77
N ALA A 414 -3.72 -1.75 -1.85
CA ALA A 414 -4.43 -1.37 -3.07
C ALA A 414 -3.52 -1.22 -4.30
N SER A 415 -2.33 -0.64 -4.11
CA SER A 415 -1.38 -0.36 -5.19
C SER A 415 -0.80 -1.59 -5.92
N ASP A 416 -0.84 -2.77 -5.30
CA ASP A 416 -0.32 -4.03 -5.87
C ASP A 416 -1.44 -4.96 -6.36
N MET A 417 -2.70 -4.54 -6.22
CA MET A 417 -3.88 -5.33 -6.55
C MET A 417 -4.53 -4.92 -7.86
N ILE A 418 -3.84 -4.15 -8.70
CA ILE A 418 -4.40 -3.63 -9.94
C ILE A 418 -4.02 -4.56 -11.10
N GLU A 419 -5.04 -5.04 -11.81
CA GLU A 419 -4.88 -5.73 -13.09
C GLU A 419 -5.07 -4.73 -14.24
N TYR A 420 -4.00 -4.46 -14.96
CA TYR A 420 -3.97 -3.48 -16.05
C TYR A 420 -4.37 -4.13 -17.38
N THR A 421 -5.59 -4.64 -17.50
CA THR A 421 -6.11 -5.27 -18.73
C THR A 421 -7.27 -4.44 -19.29
N LEU A 422 -7.33 -4.28 -20.61
CA LEU A 422 -8.41 -3.56 -21.30
C LEU A 422 -9.53 -4.52 -21.75
N PRO A 423 -10.78 -4.04 -21.94
CA PRO A 423 -11.25 -2.66 -21.74
C PRO A 423 -11.46 -2.28 -20.27
N ASN A 424 -11.60 -3.27 -19.39
CA ASN A 424 -11.91 -3.07 -17.98
C ASN A 424 -10.74 -3.54 -17.14
N MET A 425 -10.11 -2.61 -16.41
CA MET A 425 -9.13 -2.99 -15.40
C MET A 425 -9.78 -3.89 -14.36
N GLY A 426 -8.98 -4.74 -13.75
CA GLY A 426 -9.43 -5.69 -12.75
C GLY A 426 -8.74 -5.54 -11.41
N ILE A 427 -9.16 -6.42 -10.50
CA ILE A 427 -8.52 -6.63 -9.21
C ILE A 427 -7.67 -7.89 -9.31
N ASN A 428 -6.36 -7.76 -9.23
CA ASN A 428 -5.43 -8.87 -9.15
C ASN A 428 -5.43 -9.47 -7.73
N ILE A 429 -6.21 -10.52 -7.55
CA ILE A 429 -6.33 -11.22 -6.25
C ILE A 429 -5.10 -12.04 -5.88
N ASN A 430 -4.18 -12.31 -6.81
CA ASN A 430 -2.99 -13.12 -6.51
C ASN A 430 -2.00 -12.38 -5.59
N ASN A 431 -2.14 -11.06 -5.46
CA ASN A 431 -1.31 -10.19 -4.64
C ASN A 431 -2.05 -9.62 -3.41
N ASN A 432 -3.17 -10.25 -2.99
CA ASN A 432 -3.97 -9.79 -1.85
C ASN A 432 -3.33 -10.10 -0.47
N THR A 433 -2.12 -10.66 -0.44
CA THR A 433 -1.39 -10.97 0.79
C THR A 433 -0.03 -10.31 0.82
N GLN A 434 0.12 -9.25 1.60
CA GLN A 434 1.41 -8.63 1.94
C GLN A 434 1.66 -8.64 3.45
N ASP A 435 2.93 -8.52 3.81
CA ASP A 435 3.36 -8.27 5.18
C ASP A 435 3.48 -6.78 5.46
N VAL A 436 3.13 -6.41 6.70
CA VAL A 436 3.17 -5.03 7.18
C VAL A 436 3.92 -4.99 8.50
N TRP A 437 4.89 -4.09 8.57
CA TRP A 437 5.60 -3.73 9.80
C TRP A 437 5.20 -2.32 10.23
N VAL A 438 4.65 -2.20 11.43
CA VAL A 438 4.32 -0.92 12.06
C VAL A 438 5.17 -0.76 13.30
N GLN A 439 5.91 0.34 13.45
CA GLN A 439 6.73 0.55 14.64
C GLN A 439 6.83 2.02 15.04
N GLY A 440 7.12 2.30 16.29
CA GLY A 440 7.39 3.66 16.70
C GLY A 440 7.50 3.86 18.20
N LEU A 441 7.51 5.16 18.56
CA LEU A 441 7.59 5.60 19.93
C LEU A 441 6.20 5.86 20.50
N ASN A 442 6.08 5.69 21.81
CA ASN A 442 4.87 5.96 22.57
C ASN A 442 5.24 6.84 23.77
N LEU A 443 4.44 7.86 24.04
CA LEU A 443 4.53 8.68 25.24
C LEU A 443 3.14 8.80 25.85
N ALA A 444 2.99 8.40 27.11
CA ALA A 444 1.70 8.35 27.78
C ALA A 444 1.76 8.89 29.22
N ILE A 445 0.62 9.39 29.67
CA ILE A 445 0.35 9.69 31.08
C ILE A 445 -0.63 8.64 31.57
N GLU A 446 -0.33 8.04 32.72
CA GLU A 446 -1.22 7.10 33.39
C GLU A 446 -1.69 7.67 34.73
N TRP A 447 -2.97 7.46 35.00
CA TRP A 447 -3.65 7.74 36.25
C TRP A 447 -4.03 6.43 36.94
N ASN A 448 -3.59 6.25 38.18
CA ASN A 448 -3.88 5.07 39.01
C ASN A 448 -4.70 5.47 40.24
N ARG A 449 -5.80 4.75 40.52
CA ARG A 449 -6.67 5.00 41.67
C ARG A 449 -7.15 3.75 42.40
#